data_AF-A0A7Y2A6P2-F1
#
_entry.id   AF-A0A7Y2A6P2-F1
#
_cell.length_a   1.000
_cell.length_b   1.000
_cell.length_c   1.000
_cell.angle_alpha   90.00
_cell.angle_beta   90.00
_cell.angle_gamma   90.00
#
_symmetry.space_group_name_H-M   'P 1'
#
loop_
_entity.id
_entity.type
_entity.pdbx_description
1 polymer ?
#
loop_
_entity_poly.entity_id
_entity_poly.type
_entity_poly.pdbx_seq_one_letter_code
_entity_poly.pdbx_strand_id
1 'polypeptide(L)'
;MNYLRTFLLTTFCICATVCWGQQTYVVDGATYTLQTEVDGSLKLLWNIIDEEYRYFVKKGDQIQELKNTRVNRTYQEEYKKTLQALTTDHPVEVERVAFTLPSLEQFFNSYNAKANSNFIAVDKSVQLSVRLGAFAGITNTTFFVNPENTILPTAGLELEITDTERLRRHGIVMRFKQTFASSSYDFSASDISLNYRFKFVRSNSIDIFINTKIASYVYLKRDVTDNSQDPPRSYKGSGGDIRVPGAFGLGADIALGNGFITIAYNDIVALGLDTNGEFPVDLTLGYKLSF
;
A
#
# COMPACT_ATOMS: atom_id res chain seq x y z
N MET A 1 -6.35 38.62 20.52
CA MET A 1 -6.46 38.23 19.09
C MET A 1 -5.80 36.89 18.75
N ASN A 2 -4.82 36.38 19.50
CA ASN A 2 -4.14 35.12 19.15
C ASN A 2 -4.94 33.85 19.49
N TYR A 3 -5.77 33.86 20.53
CA TYR A 3 -6.62 32.71 20.89
C TYR A 3 -7.80 32.49 19.93
N LEU A 4 -8.27 33.54 19.24
CA LEU A 4 -9.37 33.45 18.28
C LEU A 4 -8.93 32.71 17.00
N ARG A 5 -7.66 32.85 16.59
CA ARG A 5 -7.08 32.12 15.46
C ARG A 5 -6.83 30.65 15.79
N THR A 6 -6.35 30.34 16.99
CA THR A 6 -6.14 28.96 17.43
C THR A 6 -7.48 28.23 17.57
N PHE A 7 -8.50 28.89 18.13
CA PHE A 7 -9.83 28.30 18.28
C PHE A 7 -10.50 28.04 16.91
N LEU A 8 -10.42 28.99 15.95
CA LEU A 8 -10.94 28.78 14.60
C LEU A 8 -10.21 27.67 13.82
N LEU A 9 -8.89 27.51 13.99
CA LEU A 9 -8.15 26.43 13.33
C LEU A 9 -8.50 25.05 13.93
N THR A 10 -8.69 24.97 15.26
CA THR A 10 -9.08 23.71 15.92
C THR A 10 -10.54 23.34 15.62
N THR A 11 -11.44 24.32 15.49
CA THR A 11 -12.84 24.07 15.11
C THR A 11 -12.98 23.67 13.63
N PHE A 12 -12.13 24.16 12.72
CA PHE A 12 -12.17 23.77 11.31
C PHE A 12 -11.70 22.31 11.08
N CYS A 13 -10.85 21.75 11.96
CA CYS A 13 -10.42 20.36 11.87
C CYS A 13 -11.48 19.33 12.34
N ILE A 14 -12.53 19.74 13.06
CA ILE A 14 -13.52 18.81 13.62
C ILE A 14 -14.77 18.68 12.70
N CYS A 15 -14.97 19.61 11.76
CA CYS A 15 -16.19 19.63 10.92
C CYS A 15 -16.06 18.92 9.55
N ALA A 16 -14.94 18.25 9.23
CA ALA A 16 -14.74 17.63 7.92
C ALA A 16 -15.11 16.13 7.82
N THR A 17 -15.61 15.49 8.89
CA THR A 17 -16.08 14.10 8.81
C THR A 17 -17.59 14.02 8.64
N VAL A 18 -18.12 14.64 7.60
CA VAL A 18 -19.40 14.16 7.06
C VAL A 18 -19.04 13.07 6.06
N CYS A 19 -18.80 11.86 6.58
CA CYS A 19 -18.63 10.67 5.76
C CYS A 19 -20.01 10.33 5.19
N TRP A 20 -20.34 10.85 4.01
CA TRP A 20 -21.58 10.54 3.32
C TRP A 20 -21.52 9.07 2.90
N GLY A 21 -22.10 8.20 3.71
CA GLY A 21 -22.13 6.76 3.45
C GLY A 21 -22.41 5.90 4.67
N GLN A 22 -22.17 6.38 5.90
CA GLN A 22 -22.45 5.61 7.12
C GLN A 22 -23.84 5.94 7.67
N GLN A 23 -24.68 4.93 7.85
CA GLN A 23 -26.03 5.05 8.40
C GLN A 23 -26.22 4.06 9.56
N THR A 24 -27.08 4.42 10.50
CA THR A 24 -27.39 3.58 11.66
C THR A 24 -28.57 2.67 11.33
N TYR A 25 -28.42 1.38 11.57
CA TYR A 25 -29.42 0.35 11.33
C TYR A 25 -29.65 -0.50 12.58
N VAL A 26 -30.85 -1.03 12.74
CA VAL A 26 -31.16 -2.03 13.77
C VAL A 26 -31.33 -3.38 13.08
N VAL A 27 -30.53 -4.37 13.47
CA VAL A 27 -30.55 -5.74 12.94
C VAL A 27 -30.58 -6.70 14.13
N ASP A 28 -31.60 -7.54 14.20
CA ASP A 28 -31.80 -8.51 15.30
C ASP A 28 -31.70 -7.89 16.71
N GLY A 29 -32.20 -6.65 16.88
CA GLY A 29 -32.19 -5.93 18.16
C GLY A 29 -30.87 -5.23 18.52
N ALA A 30 -29.82 -5.40 17.69
CA ALA A 30 -28.56 -4.69 17.83
C ALA A 30 -28.47 -3.51 16.86
N THR A 31 -27.83 -2.42 17.30
CA THR A 31 -27.62 -1.22 16.49
C THR A 31 -26.24 -1.24 15.85
N TYR A 32 -26.19 -1.05 14.53
CA TYR A 32 -24.97 -1.06 13.74
C TYR A 32 -24.83 0.23 12.93
N THR A 33 -23.61 0.77 12.86
CA THR A 33 -23.29 1.87 11.95
C THR A 33 -22.67 1.30 10.69
N LEU A 34 -23.40 1.23 9.59
CA LEU A 34 -23.01 0.52 8.37
C LEU A 34 -22.74 1.47 7.20
N GLN A 35 -21.75 1.14 6.38
CA GLN A 35 -21.46 1.79 5.11
C GLN A 35 -22.27 1.14 3.98
N THR A 36 -22.81 1.95 3.06
CA THR A 36 -23.46 1.45 1.85
C THR A 36 -22.42 1.21 0.74
N GLU A 37 -22.28 -0.03 0.28
CA GLU A 37 -21.45 -0.36 -0.89
C GLU A 37 -22.24 -0.28 -2.20
N VAL A 38 -23.43 -0.88 -2.22
CA VAL A 38 -24.34 -0.87 -3.39
C VAL A 38 -25.68 -0.31 -2.95
N ASP A 39 -26.16 0.71 -3.66
CA ASP A 39 -27.47 1.34 -3.42
C ASP A 39 -28.43 1.06 -4.58
N GLY A 40 -29.38 0.15 -4.36
CA GLY A 40 -30.41 -0.24 -5.33
C GLY A 40 -31.60 -0.92 -4.64
N SER A 41 -32.41 -1.66 -5.40
CA SER A 41 -33.53 -2.44 -4.86
C SER A 41 -33.09 -3.46 -3.79
N LEU A 42 -31.90 -4.01 -3.97
CA LEU A 42 -31.14 -4.78 -3.00
C LEU A 42 -29.88 -4.00 -2.64
N LYS A 43 -29.72 -3.60 -1.37
CA LYS A 43 -28.56 -2.84 -0.90
C LYS A 43 -27.56 -3.74 -0.21
N LEU A 44 -26.28 -3.57 -0.56
CA LEU A 44 -25.15 -4.18 0.16
C LEU A 44 -24.61 -3.16 1.14
N LEU A 45 -24.59 -3.53 2.42
CA LEU A 45 -24.08 -2.73 3.51
C LEU A 45 -22.93 -3.48 4.21
N TRP A 46 -21.99 -2.77 4.81
CA TRP A 46 -20.89 -3.40 5.53
C TRP A 46 -20.28 -2.53 6.63
N ASN A 47 -19.58 -3.15 7.56
CA ASN A 47 -18.64 -2.46 8.45
C ASN A 47 -17.57 -3.45 8.95
N ILE A 48 -16.49 -2.93 9.53
CA ILE A 48 -15.54 -3.71 10.32
C ILE A 48 -15.98 -3.63 11.79
N ILE A 49 -16.30 -4.78 12.38
CA ILE A 49 -16.78 -4.91 13.77
C ILE A 49 -15.98 -6.04 14.39
N ASP A 50 -15.37 -5.78 15.55
CA ASP A 50 -14.47 -6.73 16.23
C ASP A 50 -13.36 -7.25 15.29
N GLU A 51 -12.77 -6.34 14.50
CA GLU A 51 -11.72 -6.61 13.50
C GLU A 51 -12.15 -7.49 12.31
N GLU A 52 -13.43 -7.84 12.22
CA GLU A 52 -13.97 -8.67 11.14
C GLU A 52 -14.88 -7.86 10.20
N TYR A 53 -14.78 -8.14 8.90
CA TYR A 53 -15.73 -7.61 7.93
C TYR A 53 -17.08 -8.30 8.10
N ARG A 54 -18.12 -7.51 8.38
CA ARG A 54 -19.51 -7.98 8.46
C ARG A 54 -20.32 -7.32 7.36
N TYR A 55 -21.05 -8.15 6.61
CA TYR A 55 -21.86 -7.73 5.47
C TYR A 55 -23.33 -7.89 5.80
N PHE A 56 -24.14 -6.97 5.30
CA PHE A 56 -25.58 -6.96 5.51
C PHE A 56 -26.27 -6.70 4.18
N VAL A 57 -27.43 -7.32 4.01
CA VAL A 57 -28.32 -7.14 2.88
C VAL A 57 -29.56 -6.39 3.35
N LYS A 58 -30.00 -5.39 2.57
CA LYS A 58 -31.28 -4.71 2.79
C LYS A 58 -32.15 -4.75 1.54
N LYS A 59 -33.38 -5.22 1.67
CA LYS A 59 -34.40 -5.23 0.60
C LYS A 59 -35.69 -4.64 1.14
N GLY A 60 -36.13 -3.50 0.60
CA GLY A 60 -37.21 -2.72 1.22
C GLY A 60 -36.84 -2.35 2.65
N ASP A 61 -37.69 -2.71 3.62
CA ASP A 61 -37.47 -2.46 5.06
C ASP A 61 -36.77 -3.60 5.79
N GLN A 62 -36.59 -4.76 5.13
CA GLN A 62 -35.91 -5.90 5.73
C GLN A 62 -34.41 -5.73 5.60
N ILE A 63 -33.70 -5.88 6.72
CA ILE A 63 -32.24 -5.91 6.80
C ILE A 63 -31.81 -7.19 7.51
N GLN A 64 -30.81 -7.87 6.96
CA GLN A 64 -30.29 -9.12 7.51
C GLN A 64 -28.76 -9.16 7.37
N GLU A 65 -28.09 -9.75 8.34
CA GLU A 65 -26.66 -10.04 8.22
C GLU A 65 -26.42 -11.25 7.30
N LEU A 66 -25.46 -11.11 6.39
CA LEU A 66 -24.96 -12.21 5.58
C LEU A 66 -23.93 -12.98 6.42
N LYS A 67 -24.29 -14.16 6.89
CA LYS A 67 -23.44 -14.98 7.76
C LYS A 67 -22.63 -15.99 6.96
N ASN A 68 -21.40 -16.24 7.42
CA ASN A 68 -20.55 -17.30 6.89
C ASN A 68 -19.79 -17.96 8.05
N THR A 69 -20.52 -18.70 8.90
CA THR A 69 -19.92 -19.23 10.13
C THR A 69 -18.99 -20.41 9.84
N ARG A 70 -18.01 -20.60 10.72
CA ARG A 70 -17.05 -21.70 10.61
C ARG A 70 -17.36 -22.78 11.63
N VAL A 71 -17.68 -23.99 11.14
CA VAL A 71 -17.93 -25.18 11.96
C VAL A 71 -16.95 -26.27 11.52
N ASN A 72 -16.23 -26.88 12.47
CA ASN A 72 -15.24 -27.93 12.18
C ASN A 72 -14.23 -27.55 11.08
N ARG A 73 -13.74 -26.30 11.11
CA ARG A 73 -12.83 -25.68 10.13
C ARG A 73 -13.43 -25.39 8.75
N THR A 74 -14.70 -25.69 8.51
CA THR A 74 -15.41 -25.49 7.23
C THR A 74 -16.42 -24.35 7.33
N TYR A 75 -16.43 -23.48 6.33
CA TYR A 75 -17.42 -22.41 6.19
C TYR A 75 -18.78 -22.96 5.76
N GLN A 76 -19.85 -22.47 6.37
CA GLN A 76 -21.21 -22.97 6.15
C GLN A 76 -21.95 -22.26 4.99
N GLU A 77 -21.40 -21.17 4.46
CA GLU A 77 -21.93 -20.41 3.32
C GLU A 77 -23.41 -19.98 3.47
N GLU A 78 -23.88 -19.67 4.68
CA GLU A 78 -25.30 -19.37 4.94
C GLU A 78 -25.80 -18.15 4.18
N TYR A 79 -24.91 -17.19 3.91
CA TYR A 79 -25.18 -16.03 3.07
C TYR A 79 -25.74 -16.42 1.70
N LYS A 80 -25.28 -17.52 1.08
CA LYS A 80 -25.80 -17.96 -0.22
C LYS A 80 -27.29 -18.27 -0.16
N LYS A 81 -27.73 -18.98 0.88
CA LYS A 81 -29.16 -19.27 1.08
C LYS A 81 -29.98 -17.99 1.28
N THR A 82 -29.42 -17.03 2.03
CA THR A 82 -30.05 -15.74 2.27
C THR A 82 -30.19 -14.93 0.96
N LEU A 83 -29.11 -14.84 0.18
CA LEU A 83 -29.13 -14.18 -1.12
C LEU A 83 -30.14 -14.85 -2.07
N GLN A 84 -30.12 -16.18 -2.16
CA GLN A 84 -31.02 -16.93 -3.03
C GLN A 84 -32.50 -16.72 -2.67
N ALA A 85 -32.83 -16.68 -1.37
CA ALA A 85 -34.19 -16.42 -0.89
C ALA A 85 -34.65 -14.98 -1.22
N LEU A 86 -33.76 -14.00 -1.06
CA LEU A 86 -34.06 -12.59 -1.29
C LEU A 86 -34.12 -12.20 -2.78
N THR A 87 -33.59 -13.01 -3.69
CA THR A 87 -33.55 -12.73 -5.14
C THR A 87 -34.41 -13.66 -5.97
N THR A 88 -35.44 -14.28 -5.39
CA THR A 88 -36.35 -15.20 -6.12
C THR A 88 -37.17 -14.52 -7.22
N ASP A 89 -37.45 -13.23 -7.06
CA ASP A 89 -38.16 -12.36 -8.01
C ASP A 89 -37.35 -12.05 -9.28
N HIS A 90 -36.02 -11.93 -9.15
CA HIS A 90 -35.10 -11.76 -10.28
C HIS A 90 -33.86 -12.65 -10.06
N PRO A 91 -33.93 -13.95 -10.44
CA PRO A 91 -32.87 -14.90 -10.14
C PRO A 91 -31.50 -14.50 -10.71
N VAL A 92 -30.48 -14.57 -9.87
CA VAL A 92 -29.05 -14.38 -10.19
C VAL A 92 -28.30 -15.61 -9.67
N GLU A 93 -27.21 -15.97 -10.34
CA GLU A 93 -26.38 -17.12 -9.93
C GLU A 93 -25.69 -16.84 -8.58
N VAL A 94 -25.99 -17.67 -7.58
CA VAL A 94 -25.47 -17.52 -6.21
C VAL A 94 -24.28 -18.44 -5.94
N GLU A 95 -24.18 -19.58 -6.64
CA GLU A 95 -23.19 -20.63 -6.33
C GLU A 95 -21.74 -20.13 -6.42
N ARG A 96 -21.48 -19.22 -7.36
CA ARG A 96 -20.15 -18.64 -7.63
C ARG A 96 -19.84 -17.38 -6.81
N VAL A 97 -20.77 -16.92 -5.98
CA VAL A 97 -20.56 -15.75 -5.12
C VAL A 97 -19.64 -16.14 -3.98
N ALA A 98 -18.50 -15.46 -3.86
CA ALA A 98 -17.58 -15.61 -2.74
C ALA A 98 -17.95 -14.62 -1.63
N PHE A 99 -17.65 -14.98 -0.38
CA PHE A 99 -17.90 -14.12 0.79
C PHE A 99 -16.85 -13.01 0.94
N THR A 100 -16.76 -12.15 -0.08
CA THR A 100 -15.84 -11.00 -0.14
C THR A 100 -16.61 -9.80 -0.69
N LEU A 101 -16.28 -8.59 -0.22
CA LEU A 101 -16.96 -7.37 -0.65
C LEU A 101 -17.06 -7.23 -2.18
N PRO A 102 -16.00 -7.45 -2.99
CA PRO A 102 -16.11 -7.31 -4.45
C PRO A 102 -17.01 -8.35 -5.12
N SER A 103 -17.02 -9.60 -4.62
CA SER A 103 -17.88 -10.64 -5.21
C SER A 103 -19.34 -10.43 -4.83
N LEU A 104 -19.60 -9.96 -3.60
CA LEU A 104 -20.94 -9.55 -3.19
C LEU A 104 -21.40 -8.32 -3.99
N GLU A 105 -20.56 -7.29 -4.14
CA GLU A 105 -20.87 -6.10 -4.95
C GLU A 105 -21.33 -6.49 -6.37
N GLN A 106 -20.60 -7.38 -7.04
CA GLN A 106 -20.98 -7.89 -8.38
C GLN A 106 -22.33 -8.62 -8.39
N PHE A 107 -22.62 -9.44 -7.38
CA PHE A 107 -23.92 -10.10 -7.24
C PHE A 107 -25.06 -9.09 -7.10
N PHE A 108 -24.90 -8.11 -6.22
CA PHE A 108 -25.91 -7.08 -5.95
C PHE A 108 -26.13 -6.19 -7.17
N ASN A 109 -25.05 -5.79 -7.85
CA ASN A 109 -25.14 -5.04 -9.11
C ASN A 109 -25.88 -5.84 -10.20
N SER A 110 -25.60 -7.15 -10.32
CA SER A 110 -26.27 -8.03 -11.28
C SER A 110 -27.77 -8.17 -10.98
N TYR A 111 -28.14 -8.31 -9.71
CA TYR A 111 -29.55 -8.35 -9.30
C TYR A 111 -30.25 -7.03 -9.59
N ASN A 112 -29.66 -5.91 -9.16
CA ASN A 112 -30.27 -4.58 -9.31
C ASN A 112 -30.44 -4.18 -10.77
N ALA A 113 -29.49 -4.54 -11.64
CA ALA A 113 -29.61 -4.33 -13.09
C ALA A 113 -30.76 -5.13 -13.72
N LYS A 114 -31.07 -6.33 -13.20
CA LYS A 114 -32.23 -7.12 -13.64
C LYS A 114 -33.55 -6.60 -13.06
N ALA A 115 -33.55 -6.19 -11.79
CA ALA A 115 -34.74 -5.74 -11.08
C ALA A 115 -35.17 -4.32 -11.49
N ASN A 116 -34.24 -3.50 -11.98
CA ASN A 116 -34.50 -2.14 -12.41
C ASN A 116 -33.64 -1.79 -13.64
N SER A 117 -34.29 -1.59 -14.79
CA SER A 117 -33.61 -1.23 -16.05
C SER A 117 -32.90 0.12 -16.02
N ASN A 118 -33.24 0.99 -15.06
CA ASN A 118 -32.59 2.28 -14.86
C ASN A 118 -31.47 2.23 -13.82
N PHE A 119 -31.18 1.05 -13.25
CA PHE A 119 -30.08 0.90 -12.31
C PHE A 119 -28.73 1.06 -13.03
N ILE A 120 -27.90 1.95 -12.51
CA ILE A 120 -26.53 2.14 -12.98
C ILE A 120 -25.61 1.54 -11.93
N ALA A 121 -25.00 0.41 -12.25
CA ALA A 121 -24.00 -0.20 -11.39
C ALA A 121 -22.80 0.75 -11.22
N VAL A 122 -22.43 1.01 -9.98
CA VAL A 122 -21.13 1.64 -9.68
C VAL A 122 -20.10 0.52 -9.74
N ASP A 123 -19.45 0.34 -10.89
CA ASP A 123 -18.31 -0.56 -11.01
C ASP A 123 -17.04 0.21 -10.68
N LYS A 124 -16.52 0.04 -9.46
CA LYS A 124 -15.16 0.48 -9.12
C LYS A 124 -14.17 -0.49 -9.77
N SER A 125 -14.04 -0.44 -11.09
CA SER A 125 -13.08 -1.27 -11.81
C SER A 125 -11.63 -0.89 -11.42
N VAL A 126 -10.71 -1.85 -11.49
CA VAL A 126 -9.28 -1.59 -11.21
C VAL A 126 -8.76 -0.57 -12.22
N GLN A 127 -8.25 0.55 -11.73
CA GLN A 127 -7.63 1.57 -12.57
C GLN A 127 -6.16 1.71 -12.20
N LEU A 128 -5.29 1.18 -13.07
CA LEU A 128 -3.86 1.26 -12.85
C LEU A 128 -3.34 2.66 -13.20
N SER A 129 -2.56 3.25 -12.31
CA SER A 129 -1.75 4.45 -12.58
C SER A 129 -0.27 4.12 -12.37
N VAL A 130 0.56 4.73 -13.21
CA VAL A 130 2.00 4.54 -13.23
C VAL A 130 2.68 5.86 -12.87
N ARG A 131 3.66 5.80 -11.97
CA ARG A 131 4.52 6.93 -11.63
C ARG A 131 5.96 6.58 -11.96
N LEU A 132 6.64 7.47 -12.70
CA LEU A 132 8.06 7.34 -13.00
C LEU A 132 8.81 8.50 -12.36
N GLY A 133 9.83 8.19 -11.57
CA GLY A 133 10.63 9.21 -10.89
C GLY A 133 12.12 8.99 -11.00
N ALA A 134 12.86 10.09 -10.84
CA ALA A 134 14.29 10.09 -10.64
C ALA A 134 14.60 10.64 -9.25
N PHE A 135 15.66 10.13 -8.63
CA PHE A 135 16.11 10.57 -7.32
C PHE A 135 17.63 10.66 -7.24
N ALA A 136 18.11 11.45 -6.29
CA ALA A 136 19.49 11.51 -5.85
C ALA A 136 19.54 11.54 -4.32
N GLY A 137 20.69 11.23 -3.73
CA GLY A 137 20.80 11.14 -2.29
C GLY A 137 22.17 10.72 -1.81
N ILE A 138 22.19 10.23 -0.57
CA ILE A 138 23.38 9.79 0.13
C ILE A 138 23.12 8.49 0.88
N THR A 139 24.15 7.66 1.03
CA THR A 139 24.06 6.43 1.82
C THR A 139 25.40 6.06 2.45
N ASN A 140 25.40 5.47 3.64
CA ASN A 140 26.58 4.80 4.21
C ASN A 140 26.63 3.30 3.90
N THR A 141 25.70 2.78 3.08
CA THR A 141 25.64 1.38 2.68
C THR A 141 25.68 0.42 3.87
N THR A 142 24.84 0.63 4.88
CA THR A 142 24.87 -0.09 6.18
C THR A 142 24.89 -1.63 6.08
N PHE A 143 24.36 -2.21 5.00
CA PHE A 143 24.38 -3.67 4.76
C PHE A 143 25.66 -4.18 4.06
N PHE A 144 26.68 -3.33 3.95
CA PHE A 144 27.98 -3.65 3.38
C PHE A 144 29.10 -3.18 4.32
N VAL A 145 30.26 -3.81 4.20
CA VAL A 145 31.44 -3.47 4.98
C VAL A 145 31.93 -2.06 4.62
N ASN A 146 31.70 -1.11 5.52
CA ASN A 146 32.12 0.29 5.43
C ASN A 146 32.70 0.73 6.79
N PRO A 147 33.97 0.37 7.09
CA PRO A 147 34.55 0.52 8.43
C PRO A 147 34.64 1.97 8.90
N GLU A 148 34.84 2.90 7.98
CA GLU A 148 34.97 4.34 8.28
C GLU A 148 33.61 5.06 8.23
N ASN A 149 32.50 4.32 8.11
CA ASN A 149 31.15 4.86 7.97
C ASN A 149 31.05 5.97 6.90
N THR A 150 31.77 5.80 5.78
CA THR A 150 31.86 6.81 4.72
C THR A 150 30.50 6.99 4.04
N ILE A 151 30.08 8.24 3.88
CA ILE A 151 28.87 8.58 3.13
C ILE A 151 29.20 8.66 1.64
N LEU A 152 28.44 7.91 0.84
CA LEU A 152 28.53 7.86 -0.60
C LEU A 152 27.32 8.52 -1.27
N PRO A 153 27.51 9.26 -2.38
CA PRO A 153 26.39 9.76 -3.15
C PRO A 153 25.70 8.61 -3.90
N THR A 154 24.39 8.77 -4.11
CA THR A 154 23.57 7.83 -4.88
C THR A 154 22.60 8.56 -5.80
N ALA A 155 22.21 7.92 -6.90
CA ALA A 155 21.15 8.38 -7.79
C ALA A 155 20.45 7.20 -8.45
N GLY A 156 19.25 7.41 -8.98
CA GLY A 156 18.51 6.33 -9.60
C GLY A 156 17.13 6.70 -10.12
N LEU A 157 16.38 5.66 -10.49
CA LEU A 157 15.04 5.74 -11.05
C LEU A 157 14.10 4.83 -10.26
N GLU A 158 12.83 5.24 -10.13
CA GLU A 158 11.77 4.41 -9.58
C GLU A 158 10.55 4.39 -10.51
N LEU A 159 9.93 3.22 -10.64
CA LEU A 159 8.64 3.01 -11.29
C LEU A 159 7.67 2.47 -10.23
N GLU A 160 6.59 3.20 -9.96
CA GLU A 160 5.53 2.79 -9.05
C GLU A 160 4.25 2.52 -9.81
N ILE A 161 3.61 1.38 -9.53
CA ILE A 161 2.30 1.00 -10.07
C ILE A 161 1.32 0.96 -8.91
N THR A 162 0.19 1.65 -9.07
CA THR A 162 -0.88 1.74 -8.06
C THR A 162 -2.24 1.53 -8.71
N ASP A 163 -3.21 1.09 -7.92
CA ASP A 163 -4.63 1.14 -8.31
C ASP A 163 -5.26 2.41 -7.71
N THR A 164 -5.80 3.29 -8.54
CA THR A 164 -6.37 4.57 -8.10
C THR A 164 -7.76 4.45 -7.52
N GLU A 165 -8.42 3.29 -7.68
CA GLU A 165 -9.79 3.03 -7.27
C GLU A 165 -9.88 2.08 -6.08
N ARG A 166 -9.46 0.81 -6.19
CA ARG A 166 -9.64 -0.18 -5.11
C ARG A 166 -8.49 -0.18 -4.12
N LEU A 167 -7.25 -0.30 -4.59
CA LEU A 167 -6.05 -0.42 -3.74
C LEU A 167 -5.26 0.90 -3.62
N ARG A 168 -5.96 2.01 -3.36
CA ARG A 168 -5.42 3.38 -3.36
C ARG A 168 -4.20 3.61 -2.47
N ARG A 169 -4.04 2.79 -1.42
CA ARG A 169 -2.95 2.87 -0.44
C ARG A 169 -1.77 1.94 -0.76
N HIS A 170 -1.87 1.12 -1.78
CA HIS A 170 -0.91 0.07 -2.08
C HIS A 170 -0.20 0.38 -3.40
N GLY A 171 1.10 0.14 -3.44
CA GLY A 171 1.90 0.29 -4.65
C GLY A 171 2.96 -0.79 -4.75
N ILE A 172 3.20 -1.25 -5.97
CA ILE A 172 4.38 -2.06 -6.31
C ILE A 172 5.39 -1.11 -6.91
N VAL A 173 6.63 -1.16 -6.42
CA VAL A 173 7.69 -0.25 -6.84
C VAL A 173 8.91 -1.02 -7.31
N MET A 174 9.33 -0.77 -8.53
CA MET A 174 10.62 -1.21 -9.05
C MET A 174 11.59 -0.04 -8.99
N ARG A 175 12.79 -0.27 -8.45
CA ARG A 175 13.78 0.80 -8.25
C ARG A 175 15.15 0.36 -8.74
N PHE A 176 15.80 1.22 -9.51
CA PHE A 176 17.21 1.13 -9.84
C PHE A 176 17.96 2.20 -9.05
N LYS A 177 19.00 1.81 -8.29
CA LYS A 177 19.84 2.69 -7.47
C LYS A 177 21.31 2.46 -7.80
N GLN A 178 22.02 3.52 -8.19
CA GLN A 178 23.47 3.53 -8.33
C GLN A 178 24.10 4.22 -7.12
N THR A 179 25.06 3.57 -6.48
CA THR A 179 25.94 4.15 -5.46
C THR A 179 27.30 4.41 -6.08
N PHE A 180 27.84 5.61 -5.90
CA PHE A 180 29.10 6.02 -6.52
C PHE A 180 30.23 6.00 -5.49
N ALA A 181 31.40 5.53 -5.91
CA ALA A 181 32.59 5.50 -5.09
C ALA A 181 33.07 6.91 -4.72
N SER A 182 33.84 6.99 -3.65
CA SER A 182 34.53 8.21 -3.20
C SER A 182 36.02 7.95 -3.05
N SER A 183 36.82 9.00 -2.87
CA SER A 183 38.26 8.87 -2.63
C SER A 183 38.59 8.16 -1.31
N SER A 184 37.71 8.25 -0.30
CA SER A 184 37.86 7.61 1.01
C SER A 184 37.28 6.20 1.08
N TYR A 185 36.42 5.83 0.12
CA TYR A 185 35.79 4.52 0.09
C TYR A 185 35.51 4.11 -1.36
N ASP A 186 36.38 3.24 -1.89
CA ASP A 186 36.26 2.68 -3.24
C ASP A 186 35.22 1.55 -3.29
N PHE A 187 33.97 1.97 -3.16
CA PHE A 187 32.80 1.10 -3.23
C PHE A 187 31.79 1.69 -4.20
N SER A 188 31.38 0.90 -5.19
CA SER A 188 30.26 1.25 -6.06
C SER A 188 29.30 0.08 -6.19
N ALA A 189 28.02 0.38 -6.34
CA ALA A 189 26.98 -0.64 -6.42
C ALA A 189 25.84 -0.22 -7.34
N SER A 190 25.36 -1.16 -8.15
CA SER A 190 24.13 -1.07 -8.94
C SER A 190 23.10 -2.02 -8.31
N ASP A 191 22.01 -1.48 -7.78
CA ASP A 191 20.93 -2.20 -7.08
C ASP A 191 19.63 -2.07 -7.88
N ILE A 192 19.07 -3.19 -8.33
CA ILE A 192 17.72 -3.29 -8.88
C ILE A 192 16.85 -4.01 -7.86
N SER A 193 15.79 -3.35 -7.40
CA SER A 193 14.94 -3.87 -6.33
C SER A 193 13.45 -3.84 -6.63
N LEU A 194 12.76 -4.86 -6.13
CA LEU A 194 11.32 -4.94 -6.04
C LEU A 194 10.89 -4.56 -4.62
N ASN A 195 9.95 -3.63 -4.54
CA ASN A 195 9.51 -3.02 -3.31
C ASN A 195 7.98 -3.02 -3.26
N TYR A 196 7.44 -3.06 -2.05
CA TYR A 196 6.03 -2.84 -1.76
C TYR A 196 5.88 -1.58 -0.93
N ARG A 197 4.96 -0.70 -1.35
CA ARG A 197 4.73 0.61 -0.73
C ARG A 197 3.32 0.65 -0.16
N PHE A 198 3.22 0.92 1.13
CA PHE A 198 1.94 1.10 1.82
C PHE A 198 1.82 2.52 2.36
N LYS A 199 0.83 3.27 1.87
CA LYS A 199 0.51 4.66 2.21
C LYS A 199 -0.46 4.69 3.37
N PHE A 200 0.06 4.82 4.59
CA PHE A 200 -0.77 4.90 5.80
C PHE A 200 -1.42 6.28 5.96
N VAL A 201 -0.81 7.33 5.39
CA VAL A 201 -1.47 8.62 5.14
C VAL A 201 -1.60 8.79 3.63
N ARG A 202 -2.81 9.15 3.17
CA ARG A 202 -3.09 9.46 1.77
C ARG A 202 -4.03 10.65 1.66
N SER A 203 -3.61 11.66 0.92
CA SER A 203 -4.39 12.89 0.68
C SER A 203 -4.05 13.48 -0.68
N ASN A 204 -4.72 14.58 -1.05
CA ASN A 204 -4.43 15.28 -2.32
C ASN A 204 -3.08 16.03 -2.28
N SER A 205 -2.53 16.31 -1.10
CA SER A 205 -1.31 17.12 -0.95
C SER A 205 -0.09 16.31 -0.53
N ILE A 206 -0.30 15.30 0.32
CA ILE A 206 0.76 14.46 0.85
C ILE A 206 0.30 13.00 1.01
N ASP A 207 1.14 12.09 0.54
CA ASP A 207 1.09 10.67 0.92
C ASP A 207 2.28 10.38 1.84
N ILE A 208 2.07 9.68 2.95
CA ILE A 208 3.16 9.19 3.82
C ILE A 208 3.11 7.66 3.79
N PHE A 209 4.26 7.04 3.55
CA PHE A 209 4.33 5.62 3.25
C PHE A 209 5.48 4.91 3.94
N ILE A 210 5.26 3.62 4.19
CA ILE A 210 6.32 2.64 4.42
C ILE A 210 6.66 2.00 3.08
N ASN A 211 7.95 1.84 2.82
CA ASN A 211 8.47 1.16 1.63
C ASN A 211 9.28 -0.06 2.08
N THR A 212 8.87 -1.25 1.67
CA THR A 212 9.57 -2.50 1.98
C THR A 212 10.26 -3.02 0.75
N LYS A 213 11.59 -3.09 0.76
CA LYS A 213 12.41 -3.79 -0.24
C LYS A 213 12.28 -5.29 -0.01
N ILE A 214 11.56 -5.96 -0.89
CA ILE A 214 11.26 -7.39 -0.77
C ILE A 214 12.42 -8.20 -1.34
N ALA A 215 12.88 -7.84 -2.53
CA ALA A 215 13.96 -8.53 -3.23
C ALA A 215 14.84 -7.53 -3.98
N SER A 216 16.11 -7.84 -4.13
CA SER A 216 17.06 -7.00 -4.87
C SER A 216 18.15 -7.83 -5.50
N TYR A 217 18.53 -7.48 -6.73
CA TYR A 217 19.81 -7.87 -7.30
C TYR A 217 20.79 -6.71 -7.12
N VAL A 218 21.94 -6.98 -6.51
CA VAL A 218 22.99 -5.97 -6.32
C VAL A 218 24.27 -6.45 -6.96
N TYR A 219 24.80 -5.64 -7.88
CA TYR A 219 26.15 -5.81 -8.42
C TYR A 219 27.06 -4.76 -7.79
N LEU A 220 28.13 -5.22 -7.13
CA LEU A 220 29.10 -4.36 -6.44
C LEU A 220 30.48 -4.45 -7.11
N LYS A 221 31.22 -3.35 -7.02
CA LYS A 221 32.65 -3.29 -7.31
C LYS A 221 33.36 -2.66 -6.11
N ARG A 222 34.41 -3.32 -5.66
CA ARG A 222 35.26 -2.88 -4.56
C ARG A 222 36.65 -3.48 -4.70
N ASP A 223 37.66 -2.65 -4.50
CA ASP A 223 39.04 -3.13 -4.37
C ASP A 223 39.30 -3.49 -2.89
N VAL A 224 39.90 -4.66 -2.67
CA VAL A 224 40.27 -5.18 -1.35
C VAL A 224 41.78 -5.23 -1.27
N THR A 225 42.37 -4.53 -0.31
CA THR A 225 43.81 -4.62 -0.05
C THR A 225 44.07 -5.61 1.09
N ASP A 226 44.83 -6.65 0.79
CA ASP A 226 45.32 -7.62 1.76
C ASP A 226 46.63 -7.11 2.38
N ASN A 227 46.52 -6.61 3.60
CA ASN A 227 47.64 -6.10 4.40
C ASN A 227 48.41 -7.22 5.12
N SER A 228 48.00 -8.48 5.00
CA SER A 228 48.70 -9.63 5.61
C SER A 228 49.87 -10.14 4.77
N GLN A 229 50.01 -9.67 3.53
CA GLN A 229 51.13 -9.96 2.63
C GLN A 229 52.12 -8.79 2.60
N ASP A 230 53.42 -9.09 2.46
CA ASP A 230 54.49 -8.11 2.24
C ASP A 230 55.13 -8.32 0.86
N PRO A 231 54.95 -7.39 -0.11
CA PRO A 231 54.17 -6.16 -0.01
C PRO A 231 52.66 -6.43 -0.02
N PRO A 232 51.84 -5.49 0.52
CA PRO A 232 50.38 -5.58 0.47
C PRO A 232 49.89 -5.78 -0.96
N ARG A 233 48.93 -6.70 -1.13
CA ARG A 233 48.33 -6.97 -2.46
C ARG A 233 46.94 -6.39 -2.55
N SER A 234 46.68 -5.59 -3.58
CA SER A 234 45.34 -5.11 -3.91
C SER A 234 44.67 -6.04 -4.91
N TYR A 235 43.47 -6.50 -4.56
CA TYR A 235 42.63 -7.36 -5.36
C TYR A 235 41.42 -6.56 -5.85
N LYS A 236 41.20 -6.51 -7.16
CA LYS A 236 39.96 -5.97 -7.71
C LYS A 236 38.84 -6.98 -7.53
N GLY A 237 37.81 -6.59 -6.78
CA GLY A 237 36.63 -7.41 -6.53
C GLY A 237 35.42 -6.85 -7.25
N SER A 238 34.68 -7.71 -7.96
CA SER A 238 33.34 -7.38 -8.43
C SER A 238 32.46 -8.61 -8.41
N GLY A 239 31.19 -8.45 -8.06
CA GLY A 239 30.28 -9.57 -7.96
C GLY A 239 28.83 -9.11 -7.88
N GLY A 240 27.92 -9.99 -8.29
CA GLY A 240 26.48 -9.78 -8.22
C GLY A 240 25.81 -10.83 -7.36
N ASP A 241 24.77 -10.44 -6.63
CA ASP A 241 24.03 -11.33 -5.75
C ASP A 241 22.54 -10.96 -5.69
N ILE A 242 21.67 -11.97 -5.55
CA ILE A 242 20.24 -11.79 -5.34
C ILE A 242 19.95 -11.93 -3.85
N ARG A 243 19.25 -10.94 -3.29
CA ARG A 243 18.94 -10.86 -1.86
C ARG A 243 17.45 -10.69 -1.66
N VAL A 244 16.96 -11.21 -0.54
CA VAL A 244 15.58 -11.03 -0.07
C VAL A 244 15.63 -10.34 1.30
N PRO A 245 15.92 -9.03 1.33
CA PRO A 245 16.31 -8.38 2.58
C PRO A 245 15.14 -8.14 3.53
N GLY A 246 13.92 -7.95 3.01
CA GLY A 246 12.80 -7.45 3.81
C GLY A 246 13.16 -6.12 4.49
N ALA A 247 13.81 -5.21 3.77
CA ALA A 247 14.30 -3.95 4.34
C ALA A 247 13.22 -2.87 4.32
N PHE A 248 13.04 -2.17 5.43
CA PHE A 248 12.01 -1.15 5.61
C PHE A 248 12.60 0.25 5.47
N GLY A 249 11.82 1.13 4.85
CA GLY A 249 12.06 2.56 4.76
C GLY A 249 10.77 3.35 4.97
N LEU A 250 10.92 4.64 5.23
CA LEU A 250 9.85 5.60 5.40
C LEU A 250 10.00 6.70 4.34
N GLY A 251 8.89 7.17 3.79
CA GLY A 251 8.94 8.29 2.86
C GLY A 251 7.65 9.09 2.78
N ALA A 252 7.74 10.20 2.06
CA ALA A 252 6.62 11.07 1.78
C ALA A 252 6.64 11.53 0.31
N ASP A 253 5.47 11.50 -0.32
CA ASP A 253 5.22 12.10 -1.62
C ASP A 253 4.42 13.38 -1.42
N ILE A 254 4.98 14.52 -1.83
CA ILE A 254 4.37 15.85 -1.71
C ILE A 254 3.95 16.29 -3.11
N ALA A 255 2.66 16.52 -3.32
CA ALA A 255 2.11 16.91 -4.61
C ALA A 255 2.72 18.25 -5.08
N LEU A 256 3.23 18.27 -6.31
CA LEU A 256 3.76 19.47 -6.96
C LEU A 256 3.61 19.36 -8.47
N GLY A 257 2.84 20.27 -9.08
CA GLY A 257 2.59 20.26 -10.52
C GLY A 257 1.93 18.96 -10.98
N ASN A 258 2.51 18.31 -12.00
CA ASN A 258 2.02 17.04 -12.56
C ASN A 258 2.62 15.80 -11.87
N GLY A 259 3.13 15.97 -10.65
CA GLY A 259 3.91 14.96 -9.99
C GLY A 259 4.06 15.15 -8.49
N PHE A 260 5.10 14.54 -7.94
CA PHE A 260 5.38 14.52 -6.51
C PHE A 260 6.86 14.73 -6.24
N ILE A 261 7.18 15.67 -5.35
CA ILE A 261 8.48 15.65 -4.66
C ILE A 261 8.46 14.45 -3.72
N THR A 262 9.49 13.62 -3.78
CA THR A 262 9.62 12.41 -2.98
C THR A 262 10.80 12.51 -2.07
N ILE A 263 10.57 12.34 -0.77
CA ILE A 263 11.64 12.25 0.23
C ILE A 263 11.54 10.86 0.84
N ALA A 264 12.63 10.11 0.88
CA ALA A 264 12.66 8.76 1.42
C ALA A 264 13.91 8.52 2.26
N TYR A 265 13.71 7.92 3.42
CA TYR A 265 14.74 7.28 4.23
C TYR A 265 14.60 5.77 4.06
N ASN A 266 15.48 5.18 3.25
CA ASN A 266 15.44 3.77 2.87
C ASN A 266 16.29 2.94 3.83
N ASP A 267 16.19 1.61 3.72
CA ASP A 267 17.15 0.68 4.31
C ASP A 267 17.42 0.94 5.83
N ILE A 268 16.38 1.36 6.57
CA ILE A 268 16.43 1.71 8.01
C ILE A 268 16.69 0.46 8.84
N VAL A 269 16.04 -0.64 8.49
CA VAL A 269 16.19 -1.93 9.15
C VAL A 269 15.85 -3.03 8.16
N ALA A 270 16.53 -4.17 8.24
CA ALA A 270 16.25 -5.35 7.43
C ALA A 270 16.08 -6.58 8.30
N LEU A 271 15.23 -7.51 7.87
CA LEU A 271 15.01 -8.78 8.56
C LEU A 271 16.00 -9.86 8.08
N GLY A 272 16.41 -9.79 6.81
CA GLY A 272 17.26 -10.79 6.17
C GLY A 272 18.70 -10.38 5.93
N LEU A 273 19.15 -9.23 6.47
CA LEU A 273 20.51 -8.72 6.32
C LEU A 273 21.02 -8.15 7.64
N ASP A 274 22.28 -8.47 7.95
CA ASP A 274 23.00 -7.85 9.05
C ASP A 274 23.54 -6.47 8.65
N THR A 275 23.55 -5.55 9.62
CA THR A 275 24.20 -4.25 9.48
C THR A 275 25.69 -4.35 9.77
N ASN A 276 26.47 -3.41 9.27
CA ASN A 276 27.89 -3.25 9.60
C ASN A 276 28.16 -2.68 11.00
N GLY A 277 27.12 -2.47 11.82
CA GLY A 277 27.21 -1.90 13.17
C GLY A 277 26.95 -0.40 13.24
N GLU A 278 26.90 0.28 12.09
CA GLU A 278 26.68 1.72 12.01
C GLU A 278 25.20 2.08 11.96
N PHE A 279 24.86 3.29 12.43
CA PHE A 279 23.53 3.86 12.25
C PHE A 279 23.21 3.97 10.75
N PRO A 280 22.04 3.46 10.29
CA PRO A 280 21.73 3.40 8.86
C PRO A 280 21.53 4.80 8.29
N VAL A 281 22.23 5.12 7.19
CA VAL A 281 21.99 6.35 6.42
C VAL A 281 21.70 5.96 4.98
N ASP A 282 20.49 6.24 4.51
CA ASP A 282 20.09 6.14 3.11
C ASP A 282 18.96 7.12 2.84
N LEU A 283 19.32 8.36 2.52
CA LEU A 283 18.39 9.45 2.32
C LEU A 283 18.36 9.82 0.85
N THR A 284 17.16 9.86 0.26
CA THR A 284 16.97 10.24 -1.14
C THR A 284 15.88 11.29 -1.30
N LEU A 285 16.13 12.24 -2.21
CA LEU A 285 15.20 13.25 -2.69
C LEU A 285 15.01 13.05 -4.19
N GLY A 286 13.78 13.07 -4.65
CA GLY A 286 13.45 12.88 -6.05
C GLY A 286 12.18 13.57 -6.49
N TYR A 287 11.86 13.41 -7.76
CA TYR A 287 10.61 13.87 -8.35
C TYR A 287 10.00 12.77 -9.20
N LYS A 288 8.72 12.49 -8.99
CA LYS A 288 7.92 11.48 -9.70
C LYS A 288 6.87 12.16 -10.57
N LEU A 289 6.84 11.86 -11.86
CA LEU A 289 5.74 12.19 -12.75
C LEU A 289 4.64 11.13 -12.62
N SER A 290 3.38 11.56 -12.65
CA SER A 290 2.22 10.67 -12.64
C SER A 290 1.58 10.63 -14.03
N PHE A 291 1.27 9.42 -14.51
CA PHE A 291 0.59 9.17 -15.78
C PHE A 291 -0.66 8.30 -15.57
#